data_AF-A0A915IRJ9-F1
#
_entry.id   AF-A0A915IRJ9-F1
#
_cell.length_a   1.000
_cell.length_b   1.000
_cell.length_c   1.000
_cell.angle_alpha   90.00
_cell.angle_beta   90.00
_cell.angle_gamma   90.00
#
_symmetry.space_group_name_H-M   'P 1'
#
loop_
_entity.id
_entity.type
_entity.pdbx_description
1 polymer ?
#
loop_
_entity_poly.entity_id
_entity_poly.type
_entity_poly.pdbx_seq_one_letter_code
_entity_poly.pdbx_strand_id
1 'polypeptide(L)'
;MIPIDPALWVNPAQFIAKIQSPPSGHLIKISQQRECSTDVSMAIRTVLESFIQTQKYSVMRQMQRNFNRYLTYKKDNHQLLLYLLKQCVSERLHVQAHRVGLSVDRLDEVFVHEKDLTDKARQLNIYNLQSFYKSELFAQNRFKFDSKKKLIAQQRDDEDNVVIRMQQQRKFAKTEETSRNTISGPNWISAHEGVDVNSVVTYFP
;
A
#
# COMPACT_ATOMS: atom_id res chain seq x y z
N MET A 1 11.87 -33.23 -20.54
CA MET A 1 12.52 -31.93 -20.22
C MET A 1 13.34 -31.52 -21.44
N ILE A 2 12.99 -30.42 -22.10
CA ILE A 2 13.80 -29.89 -23.21
C ILE A 2 15.05 -29.27 -22.57
N PRO A 3 16.27 -29.71 -22.91
CA PRO A 3 17.48 -29.09 -22.40
C PRO A 3 17.65 -27.75 -23.13
N ILE A 4 17.37 -26.64 -22.44
CA ILE A 4 17.54 -25.31 -23.01
C ILE A 4 18.96 -24.84 -22.68
N ASP A 5 19.75 -24.67 -23.74
CA ASP A 5 21.15 -24.23 -23.71
C ASP A 5 21.32 -22.93 -22.88
N PRO A 6 22.22 -22.91 -21.87
CA PRO A 6 22.55 -21.72 -21.10
C PRO A 6 23.00 -20.51 -21.94
N ALA A 7 23.51 -20.73 -23.16
CA ALA A 7 24.00 -19.68 -24.05
C ALA A 7 22.88 -18.79 -24.62
N LEU A 8 21.64 -19.29 -24.70
CA LEU A 8 20.50 -18.56 -25.27
C LEU A 8 20.02 -17.40 -24.37
N TRP A 9 20.46 -17.34 -23.11
CA TRP A 9 20.03 -16.35 -22.12
C TRP A 9 20.88 -15.09 -22.07
N VAL A 10 21.96 -15.06 -22.84
CA VAL A 10 22.87 -13.91 -22.95
C VAL A 10 22.25 -12.80 -23.80
N ASN A 11 21.37 -13.14 -24.74
CA ASN A 11 20.72 -12.18 -25.63
C ASN A 11 19.18 -12.31 -25.59
N PRO A 12 18.50 -11.40 -24.87
CA PRO A 12 17.04 -11.40 -24.75
C PRO A 12 16.34 -11.35 -26.11
N ALA A 13 16.91 -10.65 -27.10
CA ALA A 13 16.31 -10.52 -28.42
C ALA A 13 16.35 -11.84 -29.21
N GLN A 14 17.46 -12.59 -29.12
CA GLN A 14 17.57 -13.90 -29.77
C GLN A 14 16.63 -14.94 -29.14
N PHE A 15 16.46 -14.90 -27.83
CA PHE A 15 15.51 -15.80 -27.13
C PHE A 15 14.07 -15.52 -27.54
N ILE A 16 13.64 -14.25 -27.54
CA ILE A 16 12.29 -13.85 -27.97
C ILE A 16 12.04 -14.18 -29.45
N ALA A 17 13.02 -13.93 -30.32
CA ALA A 17 12.94 -14.31 -31.73
C ALA A 17 12.74 -15.83 -31.89
N LYS A 18 13.32 -16.65 -31.01
CA LYS A 18 13.18 -18.11 -31.05
C LYS A 18 11.85 -18.62 -30.49
N ILE A 19 11.23 -17.88 -29.57
CA ILE A 19 9.84 -18.14 -29.13
C ILE A 19 8.84 -17.74 -30.22
N GLN A 20 9.09 -16.62 -30.91
CA GLN A 20 8.20 -16.10 -31.95
C GLN A 20 8.39 -16.78 -33.31
N SER A 21 9.51 -17.47 -33.54
CA SER A 21 9.73 -18.24 -34.76
C SER A 21 8.95 -19.55 -34.71
N PRO A 22 8.01 -19.80 -35.64
CA PRO A 22 7.32 -21.09 -35.71
C PRO A 22 8.31 -22.19 -36.10
N PRO A 23 8.21 -23.40 -35.51
CA PRO A 23 9.00 -24.53 -35.95
C PRO A 23 8.48 -25.01 -37.32
N SER A 24 9.29 -24.77 -38.35
CA SER A 24 9.26 -25.42 -39.67
C SER A 24 8.04 -25.17 -40.58
N GLY A 25 8.31 -24.46 -41.69
CA GLY A 25 8.03 -25.01 -43.02
C GLY A 25 6.61 -25.03 -43.58
N HIS A 26 5.64 -24.30 -43.02
CA HIS A 26 4.36 -24.08 -43.71
C HIS A 26 4.00 -22.61 -43.78
N LEU A 27 4.19 -22.04 -44.97
CA LEU A 27 3.74 -20.70 -45.35
C LEU A 27 2.21 -20.69 -45.39
N ILE A 28 1.59 -20.46 -44.24
CA ILE A 28 0.26 -19.86 -44.24
C ILE A 28 0.46 -18.39 -43.86
N LYS A 29 0.55 -17.53 -44.89
CA LYS A 29 0.35 -16.09 -44.75
C LYS A 29 -1.12 -15.88 -44.38
N ILE A 30 -1.48 -16.16 -43.13
CA ILE A 30 -2.73 -15.64 -42.58
C ILE A 30 -2.44 -14.19 -42.26
N SER A 31 -3.09 -13.32 -43.03
CA SER A 31 -3.25 -11.89 -42.84
C SER A 31 -2.86 -11.45 -41.43
N GLN A 32 -1.71 -10.78 -41.30
CA GLN A 32 -1.30 -10.07 -40.09
C GLN A 32 -2.31 -8.96 -39.83
N GLN A 33 -3.44 -9.34 -39.25
CA GLN A 33 -4.16 -8.49 -38.33
C GLN A 33 -3.16 -8.25 -37.21
N ARG A 34 -2.64 -7.02 -37.15
CA ARG A 34 -1.77 -6.55 -36.06
C ARG A 34 -2.62 -6.51 -34.78
N GLU A 35 -2.95 -7.67 -34.24
CA GLU A 35 -3.68 -7.76 -32.99
C GLU A 35 -2.73 -7.35 -31.86
N CYS A 36 -3.08 -6.22 -31.25
CA CYS A 36 -2.59 -5.67 -29.99
C CYS A 36 -1.19 -6.13 -29.56
N SER A 37 -0.16 -5.37 -29.97
CA SER A 37 1.21 -5.48 -29.43
C SER A 37 1.25 -5.48 -27.89
N THR A 38 0.22 -4.94 -27.25
CA THR A 38 0.02 -4.94 -25.80
C THR A 38 -0.18 -6.34 -25.23
N ASP A 39 -0.97 -7.19 -25.90
CA ASP A 39 -1.38 -8.50 -25.40
C ASP A 39 -0.28 -9.52 -25.65
N VAL A 40 0.42 -9.39 -26.79
CA VAL A 40 1.65 -10.12 -27.07
C VAL A 40 2.72 -9.82 -26.02
N SER A 41 2.90 -8.54 -25.66
CA SER A 41 3.87 -8.15 -24.64
C SER A 41 3.48 -8.66 -23.25
N MET A 42 2.18 -8.69 -22.92
CA MET A 42 1.68 -9.31 -21.69
C MET A 42 1.88 -10.83 -21.68
N ALA A 43 1.61 -11.52 -22.79
CA ALA A 43 1.84 -12.96 -22.92
C ALA A 43 3.32 -13.30 -22.76
N ILE A 44 4.22 -12.54 -23.39
CA ILE A 44 5.67 -12.68 -23.24
C ILE A 44 6.07 -12.49 -21.76
N ARG A 45 5.52 -11.48 -21.08
CA ARG A 45 5.79 -11.26 -19.64
C ARG A 45 5.37 -12.47 -18.81
N THR A 46 4.15 -12.97 -18.97
CA THR A 46 3.63 -14.10 -18.19
C THR A 46 4.44 -15.37 -18.40
N VAL A 47 4.84 -15.67 -19.65
CA VAL A 47 5.69 -16.83 -19.99
C VAL A 47 7.09 -16.68 -19.40
N LEU A 48 7.68 -15.47 -19.47
CA LEU A 48 8.99 -15.22 -18.86
C LEU A 48 8.93 -15.33 -17.33
N GLU A 49 7.87 -14.84 -16.68
CA GLU A 49 7.72 -14.92 -15.22
C GLU A 49 7.63 -16.37 -14.73
N SER A 50 6.79 -17.20 -15.34
CA SER A 50 6.67 -18.61 -14.97
C SER A 50 7.96 -19.38 -15.26
N PHE A 51 8.60 -19.13 -16.39
CA PHE A 51 9.85 -19.79 -16.74
C PHE A 51 10.98 -19.41 -15.77
N ILE A 52 11.15 -18.12 -15.46
CA ILE A 52 12.19 -17.64 -14.54
C ILE A 52 12.00 -18.19 -13.13
N GLN A 53 10.76 -18.30 -12.64
CA GLN A 53 10.44 -18.84 -11.31
C GLN A 53 10.86 -20.31 -11.14
N THR A 54 10.92 -21.08 -12.23
CA THR A 54 11.33 -22.51 -12.17
C THR A 54 12.84 -22.72 -12.20
N GLN A 55 13.64 -21.66 -12.38
CA GLN A 55 15.10 -21.78 -12.47
C GLN A 55 15.79 -21.76 -11.10
N LYS A 56 16.97 -22.40 -11.03
CA LYS A 56 17.85 -22.30 -9.85
C LYS A 56 18.14 -20.83 -9.52
N TYR A 57 18.21 -20.50 -8.23
CA TYR A 57 18.28 -19.12 -7.72
C TYR A 57 19.30 -18.23 -8.45
N SER A 58 20.53 -18.71 -8.67
CA SER A 58 21.57 -17.93 -9.35
C SER A 58 21.19 -17.57 -10.80
N VAL A 59 20.64 -18.55 -11.54
CA VAL A 59 20.17 -18.38 -12.91
C VAL A 59 18.93 -17.48 -12.95
N MET A 60 17.98 -17.70 -12.05
CA MET A 60 16.79 -16.84 -11.89
C MET A 60 17.19 -15.37 -11.74
N ARG A 61 18.16 -15.06 -10.87
CA ARG A 61 18.66 -13.69 -10.65
C ARG A 61 19.36 -13.09 -11.87
N GLN A 62 20.07 -13.91 -12.64
CA GLN A 62 20.68 -13.46 -13.89
C GLN A 62 19.61 -13.19 -14.96
N MET A 63 18.62 -14.07 -15.10
CA MET A 63 17.52 -13.89 -16.04
C MET A 63 16.64 -12.69 -15.70
N GLN A 64 16.32 -12.45 -14.42
CA GLN A 64 15.59 -11.25 -13.99
C GLN A 64 16.29 -9.96 -14.45
N ARG A 65 17.63 -9.92 -14.35
CA ARG A 65 18.42 -8.76 -14.82
C ARG A 65 18.36 -8.61 -16.33
N ASN A 66 18.57 -9.69 -17.08
CA ASN A 66 18.62 -9.66 -18.54
C ASN A 66 17.24 -9.37 -19.17
N PHE A 67 16.16 -9.90 -18.60
CA PHE A 67 14.79 -9.77 -19.12
C PHE A 67 13.97 -8.66 -18.44
N ASN A 68 14.60 -7.83 -17.59
CA ASN A 68 13.91 -6.80 -16.79
C ASN A 68 12.98 -5.90 -17.63
N ARG A 69 13.40 -5.53 -18.85
CA ARG A 69 12.60 -4.71 -19.77
C ARG A 69 11.25 -5.35 -20.13
N TYR A 70 11.21 -6.67 -20.31
CA TYR A 70 10.00 -7.40 -20.65
C TYR A 70 9.15 -7.72 -19.41
N LEU A 71 9.79 -7.94 -18.27
CA LEU A 71 9.11 -8.21 -16.99
C LEU A 71 8.42 -6.98 -16.39
N THR A 72 8.93 -5.78 -16.68
CA THR A 72 8.39 -4.51 -16.16
C THR A 72 7.37 -3.86 -17.09
N TYR A 73 7.15 -4.42 -18.29
CA TYR A 73 6.19 -3.89 -19.24
C TYR A 73 4.76 -3.92 -18.69
N LYS A 74 4.08 -2.76 -18.72
CA LYS A 74 2.68 -2.56 -18.27
C LYS A 74 2.34 -3.10 -16.88
N LYS A 75 3.32 -3.31 -16.00
CA LYS A 75 3.07 -3.58 -14.59
C LYS A 75 2.66 -2.27 -13.92
N ASP A 76 1.43 -1.82 -14.19
CA ASP A 76 0.87 -0.64 -13.54
C ASP A 76 0.55 -1.01 -12.08
N ASN A 77 1.45 -0.62 -11.19
CA ASN A 77 1.29 -0.76 -9.75
C ASN A 77 0.97 0.59 -9.11
N HIS A 78 0.48 1.59 -9.87
CA HIS A 78 0.34 2.96 -9.35
C HIS A 78 -0.63 3.02 -8.17
N GLN A 79 -1.75 2.30 -8.21
CA GLN A 79 -2.69 2.24 -7.10
C GLN A 79 -2.08 1.62 -5.83
N LEU A 80 -1.32 0.54 -6.00
CA LEU A 80 -0.63 -0.14 -4.91
C LEU A 80 0.48 0.74 -4.32
N LEU A 81 1.26 1.40 -5.16
CA LEU A 81 2.30 2.35 -4.74
C LEU A 81 1.70 3.56 -4.03
N LEU A 82 0.53 4.04 -4.49
CA LEU A 82 -0.21 5.10 -3.82
C LEU A 82 -0.67 4.67 -2.43
N TYR A 83 -1.21 3.45 -2.31
CA TYR A 83 -1.61 2.89 -1.01
C TYR A 83 -0.41 2.81 -0.04
N LEU A 84 0.73 2.28 -0.50
CA LEU A 84 1.95 2.22 0.31
C LEU A 84 2.45 3.62 0.71
N LEU A 85 2.40 4.59 -0.21
CA LEU A 85 2.79 5.97 0.08
C LEU A 85 1.88 6.61 1.13
N LYS A 86 0.56 6.42 1.03
CA LYS A 86 -0.39 6.89 2.06
C LYS A 86 -0.11 6.29 3.42
N GLN A 87 0.28 5.02 3.48
CA GLN A 87 0.70 4.38 4.73
C GLN A 87 1.95 5.05 5.31
N CYS A 88 2.99 5.27 4.48
CA CYS A 88 4.20 5.98 4.93
C CYS A 88 3.89 7.40 5.42
N VAL A 89 2.99 8.12 4.74
CA VAL A 89 2.53 9.45 5.17
C VAL A 89 1.86 9.37 6.54
N SER A 90 0.93 8.44 6.75
CA SER A 90 0.22 8.29 8.02
C SER A 90 1.18 8.00 9.18
N GLU A 91 2.18 7.15 8.95
CA GLU A 91 3.24 6.85 9.91
C GLU A 91 4.05 8.12 10.24
N ARG A 92 4.43 8.92 9.23
CA ARG A 92 5.18 10.17 9.42
C ARG A 92 4.37 11.24 10.15
N LEU A 93 3.09 11.37 9.83
CA LEU A 93 2.17 12.31 10.47
C LEU A 93 1.99 12.01 11.95
N HIS A 94 1.78 10.74 12.33
CA HIS A 94 1.66 10.38 13.74
C HIS A 94 2.90 10.74 14.53
N VAL A 95 4.09 10.42 14.01
CA VAL A 95 5.36 10.74 14.67
C VAL A 95 5.56 12.26 14.79
N GLN A 96 5.24 13.02 13.74
CA GLN A 96 5.36 14.48 13.75
C GLN A 96 4.37 15.14 14.72
N ALA A 97 3.12 14.69 14.73
CA ALA A 97 2.09 15.13 15.65
C ALA A 97 2.51 14.95 17.11
N HIS A 98 3.02 13.77 17.47
CA HIS A 98 3.50 13.47 18.83
C HIS A 98 4.69 14.35 19.23
N ARG A 99 5.57 14.71 18.29
CA ARG A 99 6.74 15.56 18.58
C ARG A 99 6.37 17.02 18.80
N VAL A 100 5.43 17.54 18.02
CA VAL A 100 5.02 18.96 18.08
C VAL A 100 3.89 19.16 19.12
N GLY A 101 3.30 18.08 19.63
CA GLY A 101 2.15 18.15 20.55
C GLY A 101 0.86 18.61 19.87
N LEU A 102 0.79 18.48 18.55
CA LEU A 102 -0.38 18.84 17.74
C LEU A 102 -1.12 17.59 17.31
N SER A 103 -2.41 17.72 17.00
CA SER A 103 -3.13 16.66 16.31
C SER A 103 -2.64 16.52 14.87
N VAL A 104 -2.74 15.32 14.30
CA VAL A 104 -2.39 15.03 12.89
C VAL A 104 -3.10 15.99 11.94
N ASP A 105 -4.35 16.37 12.26
CA ASP A 105 -5.19 17.27 11.48
C ASP A 105 -4.72 18.73 11.45
N ARG A 106 -3.70 19.09 12.24
CA ARG A 106 -3.09 20.44 12.25
C ARG A 106 -1.76 20.51 11.52
N LEU A 107 -1.36 19.43 10.84
CA LEU A 107 -0.15 19.40 10.04
C LEU A 107 -0.50 19.68 8.58
N ASP A 108 0.03 20.79 8.05
CA ASP A 108 -0.24 21.29 6.70
C ASP A 108 0.63 20.61 5.64
N GLU A 109 1.85 20.21 6.03
CA GLU A 109 2.82 19.58 5.16
C GLU A 109 3.49 18.38 5.82
N VAL A 110 3.69 17.32 5.03
CA VAL A 110 4.40 16.11 5.42
C VAL A 110 5.45 15.75 4.38
N PHE A 111 6.61 15.36 4.87
CA PHE A 111 7.73 14.91 4.07
C PHE A 111 7.99 13.42 4.33
N VAL A 112 8.03 12.64 3.26
CA VAL A 112 8.36 11.21 3.28
C VAL A 112 9.63 10.99 2.49
N HIS A 113 10.58 10.21 3.01
CA HIS A 113 11.77 9.84 2.24
C HIS A 113 11.42 8.86 1.11
N GLU A 114 12.02 9.05 -0.07
CA GLU A 114 11.86 8.13 -1.21
C GLU A 114 12.23 6.69 -0.81
N LYS A 115 13.23 6.56 0.06
CA LYS A 115 13.72 5.27 0.57
C LYS A 115 12.61 4.47 1.26
N ASP A 116 11.77 5.11 2.08
CA ASP A 116 10.71 4.41 2.82
C ASP A 116 9.72 3.73 1.86
N LEU A 117 9.31 4.47 0.82
CA LEU A 117 8.42 3.93 -0.22
C LEU A 117 9.13 2.85 -1.04
N THR A 118 10.39 3.07 -1.40
CA THR A 118 11.18 2.14 -2.22
C THR A 118 11.40 0.81 -1.48
N ASP A 119 11.68 0.85 -0.18
CA ASP A 119 11.92 -0.35 0.62
C ASP A 119 10.64 -1.18 0.77
N LYS A 120 9.48 -0.54 0.99
CA LYS A 120 8.17 -1.22 0.98
C LYS A 120 7.82 -1.79 -0.41
N ALA A 121 8.08 -1.03 -1.48
CA ALA A 121 7.84 -1.49 -2.85
C ALA A 121 8.73 -2.69 -3.23
N ARG A 122 9.97 -2.74 -2.73
CA ARG A 122 10.92 -3.83 -2.98
C ARG A 122 10.42 -5.17 -2.43
N GLN A 123 9.72 -5.16 -1.29
CA GLN A 123 9.10 -6.38 -0.72
C GLN A 123 8.06 -7.00 -1.67
N LEU A 124 7.47 -6.19 -2.55
CA LEU A 124 6.49 -6.60 -3.55
C LEU A 124 7.12 -6.79 -4.94
N ASN A 125 8.46 -6.87 -5.01
CA ASN A 125 9.23 -6.97 -6.26
C ASN A 125 8.94 -5.82 -7.24
N ILE A 126 8.70 -4.61 -6.72
CA ILE A 126 8.58 -3.37 -7.49
C ILE A 126 9.85 -2.55 -7.28
N TYR A 127 10.66 -2.42 -8.33
CA TYR A 127 11.96 -1.75 -8.26
C TYR A 127 11.99 -0.38 -8.95
N ASN A 128 11.03 -0.12 -9.85
CA ASN A 128 10.96 1.13 -10.61
C ASN A 128 9.71 1.92 -10.22
N LEU A 129 9.92 3.07 -9.57
CA LEU A 129 8.86 4.01 -9.17
C LEU A 129 8.78 5.24 -10.09
N GLN A 130 9.64 5.35 -11.10
CA GLN A 130 9.71 6.54 -11.96
C GLN A 130 8.43 6.76 -12.77
N SER A 131 7.76 5.68 -13.19
CA SER A 131 6.46 5.78 -13.87
C SER A 131 5.36 6.24 -12.93
N PHE A 132 5.45 5.90 -11.64
CA PHE A 132 4.50 6.31 -10.62
C PHE A 132 4.62 7.81 -10.28
N TYR A 133 5.85 8.34 -10.14
CA TYR A 133 6.04 9.77 -9.87
C TYR A 133 5.55 10.70 -10.99
N LYS A 134 5.43 10.17 -12.22
CA LYS A 134 4.89 10.88 -13.39
C LYS A 134 3.40 10.62 -13.62
N SER A 135 2.78 9.75 -12.83
CA SER A 135 1.39 9.36 -13.01
C SER A 135 0.43 10.47 -12.59
N GLU A 136 -0.72 10.54 -13.25
CA GLU A 136 -1.80 11.46 -12.85
C GLU A 136 -2.31 11.16 -11.44
N LEU A 137 -2.35 9.89 -11.03
CA LEU A 137 -2.74 9.48 -9.68
C LEU A 137 -1.87 10.14 -8.60
N PHE A 138 -0.57 10.25 -8.84
CA PHE A 138 0.36 10.90 -7.91
C PHE A 138 0.08 12.41 -7.79
N ALA A 139 -0.13 13.08 -8.93
CA ALA A 139 -0.44 14.50 -8.98
C ALA A 139 -1.82 14.85 -8.39
N GLN A 140 -2.86 14.04 -8.69
CA GLN A 140 -4.22 14.20 -8.16
C GLN A 140 -4.28 14.07 -6.63
N ASN A 141 -3.41 13.23 -6.04
CA ASN A 141 -3.29 13.11 -4.58
C ASN A 141 -2.33 14.15 -3.97
N ARG A 142 -1.91 15.16 -4.78
CA ARG A 142 -1.13 16.34 -4.35
C ARG A 142 0.24 16.01 -3.81
N PHE A 143 0.81 14.93 -4.32
CA PHE A 143 2.20 14.59 -4.04
C PHE A 143 3.12 15.31 -5.03
N LYS A 144 4.28 15.74 -4.53
CA LYS A 144 5.39 16.27 -5.34
C LYS A 144 6.66 15.51 -4.98
N PHE A 145 7.38 15.06 -6.00
CA PHE A 145 8.64 14.34 -5.83
C PHE A 145 9.81 15.25 -6.14
N ASP A 146 10.71 15.43 -5.18
CA ASP A 146 11.98 16.11 -5.35
C ASP A 146 13.10 15.06 -5.53
N SER A 147 13.56 14.90 -6.78
CA SER A 147 14.62 13.95 -7.11
C SER A 147 15.98 14.31 -6.51
N LYS A 148 16.25 15.61 -6.25
CA LYS A 148 17.52 16.07 -5.67
C LYS A 148 17.58 15.75 -4.19
N LYS A 149 16.49 16.03 -3.46
CA LYS A 149 16.40 15.79 -2.02
C LYS A 149 15.96 14.37 -1.65
N LYS A 150 15.48 13.59 -2.62
CA LYS A 150 14.95 12.23 -2.40
C LYS A 150 13.79 12.25 -1.40
N LEU A 151 12.92 13.25 -1.56
CA LEU A 151 11.77 13.51 -0.71
C LEU A 151 10.49 13.55 -1.54
N ILE A 152 9.42 13.02 -0.94
CA ILE A 152 8.05 13.13 -1.42
C ILE A 152 7.33 14.06 -0.44
N ALA A 153 6.88 15.21 -0.93
CA ALA A 153 6.10 16.17 -0.16
C ALA A 153 4.61 16.01 -0.49
N GLN A 154 3.76 16.13 0.51
CA GLN A 154 2.31 16.24 0.34
C GLN A 154 1.80 17.48 1.04
N GLN A 155 1.08 18.32 0.29
CA GLN A 155 0.38 19.48 0.83
C GLN A 155 -1.07 19.07 1.13
N ARG A 156 -1.53 19.28 2.37
CA ARG A 156 -2.91 19.03 2.79
C ARG A 156 -3.67 20.35 2.85
N ASP A 157 -4.87 20.39 2.29
CA ASP A 157 -5.75 21.54 2.47
C ASP A 157 -6.49 21.48 3.80
N ASP A 158 -6.88 22.66 4.27
CA ASP A 158 -7.72 22.85 5.44
C ASP A 158 -9.13 22.23 5.32
N GLU A 159 -9.67 22.03 4.12
CA GLU A 159 -11.07 21.58 3.93
C GLU A 159 -11.33 20.14 4.42
N ASP A 160 -10.43 19.19 4.15
CA ASP A 160 -10.51 17.85 4.73
C ASP A 160 -10.36 17.92 6.26
N ASN A 161 -9.53 18.85 6.76
CA ASN A 161 -9.40 19.10 8.19
C ASN A 161 -10.69 19.71 8.78
N VAL A 162 -11.45 20.56 8.06
CA VAL A 162 -12.71 21.15 8.55
C VAL A 162 -13.78 20.07 8.75
N VAL A 163 -13.95 19.16 7.79
CA VAL A 163 -14.92 18.06 7.92
C VAL A 163 -14.53 17.12 9.06
N ILE A 164 -13.25 16.80 9.19
CA ILE A 164 -12.72 15.99 10.30
C ILE A 164 -12.92 16.71 11.65
N ARG A 165 -12.66 18.03 11.73
CA ARG A 165 -12.93 18.87 12.92
C ARG A 165 -14.41 18.86 13.29
N MET A 166 -15.32 18.99 12.32
CA MET A 166 -16.77 18.95 12.55
C MET A 166 -17.25 17.57 13.04
N GLN A 167 -16.69 16.48 12.51
CA GLN A 167 -17.05 15.13 12.93
C GLN A 167 -16.52 14.77 14.32
N GLN A 168 -15.31 15.22 14.68
CA GLN A 168 -14.77 15.05 16.03
C GLN A 168 -15.62 15.82 17.05
N GLN A 169 -15.96 17.09 16.80
CA GLN A 169 -16.81 17.88 17.72
C GLN A 169 -18.18 17.23 17.94
N ARG A 170 -18.80 16.68 16.88
CA ARG A 170 -20.06 15.92 17.00
C ARG A 170 -19.92 14.65 17.85
N LYS A 171 -18.78 13.94 17.75
CA LYS A 171 -18.51 12.76 18.58
C LYS A 171 -18.33 13.14 20.05
N PHE A 172 -17.56 14.19 20.35
CA PHE A 172 -17.40 14.70 21.71
C PHE A 172 -18.72 15.18 22.34
N ALA A 173 -19.55 15.91 21.57
CA ALA A 173 -20.86 16.36 22.03
C ALA A 173 -21.79 15.18 22.40
N LYS A 174 -21.77 14.11 21.60
CA LYS A 174 -22.58 12.90 21.84
C LYS A 174 -22.11 12.07 23.03
N THR A 175 -20.80 12.10 23.32
CA THR A 175 -20.21 11.45 24.51
C THR A 175 -20.57 12.22 25.78
N GLU A 176 -20.62 13.56 25.75
CA GLU A 176 -21.06 14.35 26.91
C GLU A 176 -22.58 14.23 27.20
N GLU A 177 -23.42 14.11 26.18
CA GLU A 177 -24.86 13.88 26.36
C GLU A 177 -25.17 12.49 26.95
N THR A 178 -24.37 11.47 26.62
CA THR A 178 -24.55 10.12 27.17
C THR A 178 -24.15 10.05 28.65
N SER A 179 -23.13 10.81 29.08
CA SER A 179 -22.73 10.90 30.49
C SER A 179 -23.68 11.73 31.36
N ARG A 180 -24.45 12.66 30.78
CA ARG A 180 -25.49 13.41 31.53
C ARG A 180 -26.77 12.60 31.77
N ASN A 181 -27.08 11.62 30.91
CA ASN A 181 -28.33 10.85 31.01
C ASN A 181 -28.28 9.61 31.92
N THR A 182 -27.13 9.29 32.55
CA THR A 182 -27.01 8.19 33.51
C THR A 182 -27.13 8.62 34.98
N ILE A 183 -27.27 9.91 35.27
CA ILE A 183 -27.37 10.44 36.65
C ILE A 183 -28.82 10.55 37.15
N SER A 184 -29.83 10.21 36.31
CA SER A 184 -31.22 10.10 36.75
C SER A 184 -31.67 8.64 36.82
N GLY A 185 -31.05 7.86 37.72
CA GLY A 185 -31.63 6.60 38.19
C GLY A 185 -32.78 6.88 39.18
N PRO A 186 -33.78 5.98 39.33
CA PRO A 186 -34.93 6.22 40.21
C PRO A 186 -34.45 6.42 41.66
N ASN A 187 -35.20 7.16 42.47
CA ASN A 187 -34.90 7.47 43.87
C ASN A 187 -35.51 6.40 44.79
N TRP A 188 -34.70 5.69 45.59
CA TRP A 188 -35.13 4.53 46.42
C TRP A 188 -34.76 4.74 47.89
N ILE A 189 -34.97 5.93 48.47
CA ILE A 189 -34.70 6.09 49.91
C ILE A 189 -35.81 6.91 50.57
N SER A 190 -36.76 6.21 51.18
CA SER A 190 -37.46 6.63 52.40
C SER A 190 -38.21 5.44 53.00
N ALA A 191 -37.58 4.77 53.97
CA ALA A 191 -38.24 4.04 55.06
C ALA A 191 -37.19 3.68 56.10
N HIS A 192 -36.99 4.54 57.09
CA HIS A 192 -36.43 4.15 58.38
C HIS A 192 -37.61 3.82 59.30
N GLU A 193 -37.70 2.58 59.77
CA GLU A 193 -38.27 2.33 61.10
C GLU A 193 -37.81 0.98 61.65
N GLY A 194 -37.20 1.04 62.84
CA GLY A 194 -37.07 -0.05 63.82
C GLY A 194 -36.12 -1.19 63.47
N VAL A 195 -35.06 -1.37 64.26
CA VAL A 195 -34.94 -2.53 65.16
C VAL A 195 -33.67 -2.39 66.01
N ASP A 196 -33.86 -2.86 67.24
CA ASP A 196 -33.12 -2.77 68.47
C ASP A 196 -31.65 -3.23 68.45
N VAL A 197 -30.90 -2.71 69.42
CA VAL A 197 -29.49 -3.01 69.68
C VAL A 197 -29.39 -4.18 70.68
N ASN A 198 -28.44 -5.09 70.45
CA ASN A 198 -27.89 -6.10 71.37
C ASN A 198 -28.60 -7.45 71.54
N SER A 199 -28.03 -8.46 70.89
CA SER A 199 -27.83 -9.81 71.46
C SER A 199 -26.59 -10.42 70.78
N VAL A 200 -25.41 -10.36 71.42
CA VAL A 200 -24.79 -11.46 72.20
C VAL A 200 -24.11 -12.52 71.31
N VAL A 201 -22.77 -12.54 71.40
CA VAL A 201 -21.88 -13.72 71.52
C VAL A 201 -21.35 -14.40 70.23
N THR A 202 -20.04 -14.16 70.02
CA THR A 202 -18.92 -15.05 69.61
C THR A 202 -19.17 -16.30 68.76
N TYR A 203 -18.34 -16.51 67.72
CA TYR A 203 -17.11 -17.34 67.75
C TYR A 203 -16.38 -17.24 66.39
N PHE A 204 -15.05 -17.07 66.41
CA PHE A 204 -14.12 -17.47 65.33
C PHE A 204 -13.99 -19.01 65.34
N PRO A 205 -13.47 -19.69 64.29
CA PRO A 205 -12.85 -19.18 63.07
C PRO A 205 -13.58 -19.52 61.76
#